data_AF-A0A3N4I5X4-F1
#
_entry.id   AF-A0A3N4I5X4-F1
#
_cell.length_a   1.000
_cell.length_b   1.000
_cell.length_c   1.000
_cell.angle_alpha   90.00
_cell.angle_beta   90.00
_cell.angle_gamma   90.00
#
_symmetry.space_group_name_H-M   'P 1'
#
loop_
_entity.id
_entity.type
_entity.pdbx_description
1 polymer ?
#
loop_
_entity_poly.entity_id
_entity_poly.type
_entity_poly.pdbx_seq_one_letter_code
_entity_poly.pdbx_strand_id
1 'polypeptide(L)'
;MDSGVPSTLGPRTLSRIHYLKTHWENFEEDPRDRKNRLAAIAAYESGDIDFDNLQLNGVLCLFWGGVRKTGWIRLSDLGQGELMKMATEWKKADPSGRLWYEGIAVPKRF
;
A
#
# COMPACT_ATOMS: atom_id res chain seq x y z
N MET A 1 -12.92 3.17 29.32
CA MET A 1 -11.73 4.00 29.06
C MET A 1 -11.70 4.22 27.56
N ASP A 2 -12.24 5.35 27.13
CA ASP A 2 -12.21 5.77 25.73
C ASP A 2 -10.79 6.19 25.38
N SER A 3 -10.11 5.38 24.56
CA SER A 3 -8.86 5.76 23.92
C SER A 3 -9.16 6.67 22.74
N GLY A 4 -9.51 7.92 23.05
CA GLY A 4 -9.66 9.01 22.10
C GLY A 4 -8.30 9.49 21.62
N VAL A 5 -7.83 8.94 20.50
CA VAL A 5 -6.98 9.69 19.58
C VAL A 5 -7.78 9.77 18.29
N PRO A 6 -8.34 10.94 17.92
CA PRO A 6 -8.83 11.10 16.56
C PRO A 6 -7.59 10.96 15.68
N SER A 7 -7.50 9.91 14.87
CA SER A 7 -6.47 9.84 13.87
C SER A 7 -6.69 11.07 12.97
N THR A 8 -5.83 12.08 13.05
CA THR A 8 -5.87 13.26 12.17
C THR A 8 -5.33 12.87 10.80
N LEU A 9 -5.84 11.77 10.24
CA LEU A 9 -5.58 11.37 8.87
C LEU A 9 -6.11 12.48 7.99
N GLY A 10 -5.26 12.95 7.09
CA GLY A 10 -5.67 14.00 6.17
C GLY A 10 -6.75 13.50 5.19
N PRO A 11 -7.35 14.44 4.45
CA PRO A 11 -8.46 14.14 3.57
C PRO A 11 -8.09 13.19 2.43
N ARG A 12 -6.84 13.17 1.94
CA ARG A 12 -6.42 12.24 0.88
C ARG A 12 -6.29 10.83 1.42
N THR A 13 -5.73 10.67 2.62
CA THR A 13 -5.66 9.39 3.30
C THR A 13 -7.05 8.82 3.58
N LEU A 14 -7.97 9.63 4.11
CA LEU A 14 -9.35 9.22 4.35
C LEU A 14 -10.07 8.82 3.05
N SER A 15 -9.91 9.60 1.98
CA SER A 15 -10.49 9.30 0.67
C SER A 15 -9.96 7.97 0.10
N ARG A 16 -8.67 7.70 0.25
CA ARG A 16 -8.08 6.41 -0.18
C ARG A 16 -8.61 5.24 0.64
N ILE A 17 -8.67 5.35 1.96
CA ILE A 17 -9.25 4.31 2.82
C ILE A 17 -10.69 4.02 2.39
N HIS A 18 -11.48 5.07 2.17
CA HIS A 18 -12.86 4.91 1.70
C HIS A 18 -12.92 4.17 0.36
N TYR A 19 -12.12 4.56 -0.62
CA TYR A 19 -12.03 3.86 -1.91
C TYR A 19 -11.67 2.38 -1.74
N LEU A 20 -10.66 2.06 -0.91
CA LEU A 20 -10.26 0.68 -0.66
C LEU A 20 -11.37 -0.14 0.02
N LYS A 21 -12.20 0.49 0.86
CA LYS A 21 -13.32 -0.17 1.53
C LYS A 21 -14.52 -0.41 0.60
N THR A 22 -14.84 0.53 -0.29
CA THR A 22 -16.10 0.51 -1.06
C THR A 22 -15.95 0.05 -2.51
N HIS A 23 -14.83 0.33 -3.17
CA HIS A 23 -14.72 0.13 -4.62
C HIS A 23 -14.54 -1.32 -5.05
N TRP A 24 -14.29 -2.22 -4.11
CA TRP A 24 -14.07 -3.64 -4.38
C TRP A 24 -15.30 -4.53 -4.16
N GLU A 25 -16.41 -3.97 -3.68
CA GLU A 25 -17.64 -4.75 -3.42
C GLU A 25 -18.29 -5.25 -4.72
N ASN A 26 -17.84 -4.76 -5.88
CA ASN A 26 -18.47 -5.01 -7.19
C ASN A 26 -17.80 -6.11 -8.04
N PHE A 27 -16.75 -6.78 -7.56
CA PHE A 27 -16.05 -7.85 -8.29
C PHE A 27 -15.73 -9.05 -7.39
N GLU A 28 -15.70 -10.26 -7.96
CA GLU A 28 -15.19 -11.44 -7.27
C GLU A 28 -13.71 -11.21 -6.91
N GLU A 29 -13.46 -10.87 -5.65
CA GLU A 29 -12.14 -10.45 -5.20
C GLU A 29 -11.22 -11.66 -5.03
N ASP A 30 -10.09 -11.67 -5.74
CA ASP A 30 -9.01 -12.64 -5.50
C ASP A 30 -8.59 -12.57 -4.01
N PRO A 31 -8.65 -13.68 -3.25
CA PRO A 31 -8.35 -13.68 -1.82
C PRO A 31 -6.95 -13.12 -1.46
N ARG A 32 -5.99 -13.16 -2.39
CA ARG A 32 -4.64 -12.62 -2.19
C ARG A 32 -4.63 -11.09 -2.28
N ASP A 33 -5.43 -10.53 -3.17
CA ASP A 33 -5.61 -9.09 -3.30
C ASP A 33 -6.39 -8.55 -2.09
N ARG A 34 -7.39 -9.31 -1.61
CA ARG A 34 -8.09 -9.02 -0.35
C ARG A 34 -7.14 -8.87 0.83
N LYS A 35 -6.18 -9.79 0.98
CA LYS A 35 -5.19 -9.73 2.06
C LYS A 35 -4.35 -8.46 1.98
N ASN A 36 -3.84 -8.12 0.80
CA ASN A 36 -3.04 -6.91 0.61
C ASN A 36 -3.86 -5.64 0.85
N ARG A 37 -5.10 -5.58 0.36
CA ARG A 37 -6.01 -4.45 0.58
C ARG A 37 -6.27 -4.22 2.06
N LEU A 38 -6.58 -5.27 2.82
CA LEU A 38 -6.79 -5.17 4.27
C LEU A 38 -5.52 -4.69 4.99
N ALA A 39 -4.35 -5.17 4.56
CA ALA A 39 -3.08 -4.70 5.10
C ALA A 39 -2.80 -3.23 4.78
N ALA A 40 -3.15 -2.76 3.58
CA ALA A 40 -3.02 -1.36 3.19
C ALA A 40 -3.95 -0.46 4.02
N ILE A 41 -5.21 -0.86 4.21
CA ILE A 41 -6.17 -0.16 5.08
C ILE A 41 -5.61 -0.06 6.50
N ALA A 42 -5.16 -1.18 7.08
CA ALA A 42 -4.61 -1.21 8.42
C ALA A 42 -3.38 -0.30 8.56
N ALA A 43 -2.51 -0.25 7.54
CA ALA A 43 -1.34 0.61 7.54
C ALA A 43 -1.69 2.11 7.44
N TYR A 44 -2.79 2.48 6.78
CA TYR A 44 -3.30 3.86 6.85
C TYR A 44 -3.93 4.19 8.20
N GLU A 45 -4.76 3.28 8.73
CA GLU A 45 -5.46 3.48 10.00
C GLU A 45 -4.51 3.54 11.20
N SER A 46 -3.38 2.83 11.14
CA SER A 46 -2.30 2.93 12.14
C SER A 46 -1.42 4.18 11.98
N GLY A 47 -1.48 4.85 10.83
CA GLY A 47 -0.56 5.93 10.47
C GLY A 47 0.83 5.44 10.02
N ASP A 48 1.04 4.13 9.81
CA ASP A 48 2.29 3.58 9.27
C ASP A 48 2.61 4.12 7.88
N ILE A 49 1.57 4.45 7.12
CA ILE A 49 1.65 5.18 5.87
C ILE A 49 0.60 6.29 5.85
N ASP A 50 0.95 7.43 5.29
CA ASP A 50 0.06 8.58 5.17
C ASP A 50 0.18 9.21 3.79
N PHE A 51 -0.96 9.31 3.09
CA PHE A 51 -1.06 9.92 1.77
C PHE A 51 -0.89 11.45 1.83
N ASP A 52 -1.12 12.08 2.97
CA ASP A 52 -1.11 13.53 3.08
C ASP A 52 0.27 14.13 3.33
N ASN A 53 1.17 13.36 3.94
CA ASN A 53 2.48 13.83 4.39
C ASN A 53 3.63 13.71 3.37
N LEU A 54 3.33 13.41 2.09
CA LEU A 54 4.36 13.07 1.11
C LEU A 54 4.26 13.83 -0.21
N GLN A 55 5.43 14.16 -0.76
CA GLN A 55 5.58 14.49 -2.18
C GLN A 55 5.51 13.20 -3.01
N LEU A 56 4.30 12.69 -3.17
CA LEU A 56 4.01 11.34 -3.66
C LEU A 56 4.27 11.09 -5.16
N ASN A 57 4.92 12.02 -5.86
CA ASN A 57 5.22 11.85 -7.28
C ASN A 57 6.26 10.75 -7.46
N GLY A 58 5.86 9.60 -7.99
CA GLY A 58 6.77 8.49 -8.32
C GLY A 58 7.26 7.68 -7.12
N VAL A 59 6.58 7.74 -5.98
CA VAL A 59 6.84 6.85 -4.83
C VAL A 59 5.76 5.77 -4.71
N LEU A 60 6.15 4.60 -4.24
CA LEU A 60 5.31 3.44 -4.01
C LEU A 60 5.52 2.89 -2.60
N CYS A 61 4.47 2.33 -2.01
CA CYS A 61 4.56 1.46 -0.84
C CYS A 61 4.17 0.04 -1.25
N LEU A 62 5.06 -0.92 -1.06
CA LEU A 62 4.90 -2.29 -1.54
C LEU A 62 4.38 -3.21 -0.44
N PHE A 63 3.48 -4.10 -0.82
CA PHE A 63 2.89 -5.13 0.03
C PHE A 63 3.06 -6.49 -0.63
N TRP A 64 3.24 -7.54 0.19
CA TRP A 64 3.29 -8.91 -0.28
C TRP A 64 2.56 -9.83 0.70
N GLY A 65 1.53 -10.53 0.21
CA GLY A 65 0.79 -11.53 0.99
C GLY A 65 0.05 -10.96 2.20
N GLY A 66 -0.34 -9.68 2.18
CA GLY A 66 -0.97 -9.00 3.32
C GLY A 66 0.03 -8.42 4.33
N VAL A 67 1.30 -8.26 3.95
CA VAL A 67 2.33 -7.63 4.79
C VAL A 67 2.95 -6.45 4.06
N ARG A 68 3.01 -5.29 4.72
CA ARG A 68 3.76 -4.12 4.23
C ARG A 68 5.24 -4.46 4.20
N LYS A 69 5.88 -4.31 3.04
CA LYS A 69 7.30 -4.63 2.85
C LYS A 69 8.20 -3.41 2.83
N THR A 70 7.66 -2.24 2.50
CA THR A 70 8.43 -1.00 2.40
C THR A 70 7.70 0.16 3.06
N GLY A 71 8.44 1.22 3.38
CA GLY A 71 7.84 2.56 3.44
C GLY A 71 7.52 3.08 2.03
N TRP A 72 7.39 4.39 1.90
CA TRP A 72 7.31 5.02 0.59
C TRP A 72 8.70 5.11 -0.03
N ILE A 73 8.87 4.49 -1.19
CA ILE A 73 10.15 4.40 -1.91
C ILE A 73 9.98 4.86 -3.35
N ARG A 74 11.01 5.45 -3.97
CA ARG A 74 11.03 5.60 -5.42
C ARG A 74 11.68 4.36 -6.00
N LEU A 75 11.09 3.79 -7.04
CA LEU A 75 11.70 2.65 -7.73
C LEU A 75 13.05 3.03 -8.37
N SER A 76 13.25 4.31 -8.73
CA SER A 76 14.53 4.83 -9.23
C SER A 76 15.66 4.78 -8.21
N ASP A 77 15.32 4.76 -6.92
CA ASP A 77 16.30 4.76 -5.83
C ASP A 77 16.78 3.33 -5.53
N LEU A 78 16.04 2.32 -6.01
CA LEU A 78 16.44 0.93 -5.94
C LEU A 78 17.45 0.63 -7.05
N GLY A 79 18.55 -0.03 -6.69
CA GLY A 79 19.53 -0.49 -7.67
C GLY A 79 18.92 -1.49 -8.68
N GLN A 80 19.56 -1.66 -9.84
CA GLN A 80 19.05 -2.45 -10.98
C GLN A 80 18.68 -3.91 -10.64
N GLY A 81 19.15 -4.47 -9.52
CA GLY A 81 18.80 -5.81 -9.04
C GLY A 81 18.12 -5.88 -7.66
N GLU A 82 17.96 -4.75 -6.97
CA GLU A 82 17.54 -4.75 -5.56
C GLU A 82 16.07 -5.17 -5.40
N LEU A 83 15.18 -4.62 -6.23
CA LEU A 83 13.77 -5.01 -6.23
C LEU A 83 13.58 -6.52 -6.51
N MET A 84 14.37 -7.06 -7.44
CA MET A 84 14.32 -8.48 -7.79
C MET A 84 14.81 -9.37 -6.64
N LYS A 85 15.86 -8.94 -5.93
CA LYS A 85 16.34 -9.62 -4.73
C LYS A 85 15.27 -9.62 -3.64
N MET A 86 14.70 -8.46 -3.33
CA MET A 86 13.61 -8.32 -2.36
C MET A 86 12.41 -9.19 -2.72
N ALA A 87 11.94 -9.14 -3.96
CA ALA A 87 10.82 -9.95 -4.42
C ALA A 87 11.10 -11.46 -4.33
N THR A 88 12.35 -11.87 -4.61
CA THR A 88 12.78 -13.27 -4.45
C THR A 88 12.72 -13.72 -2.99
N GLU A 89 13.18 -12.87 -2.07
CA GLU A 89 13.13 -13.14 -0.63
C GLU A 89 11.68 -13.21 -0.12
N TRP A 90 10.81 -12.30 -0.56
CA TRP A 90 9.39 -12.33 -0.19
C TRP A 90 8.69 -13.57 -0.70
N LYS A 91 8.95 -13.97 -1.95
CA LYS A 91 8.41 -15.20 -2.53
C LYS A 91 8.92 -16.47 -1.82
N LYS A 92 10.16 -16.47 -1.31
CA LYS A 92 10.66 -17.59 -0.49
C LYS A 92 9.94 -17.69 0.85
N ALA A 93 9.64 -16.55 1.47
CA ALA A 93 8.95 -16.50 2.76
C ALA A 93 7.46 -16.81 2.66
N ASP A 94 6.78 -16.31 1.63
CA ASP A 94 5.39 -16.63 1.31
C ASP A 94 5.24 -16.83 -0.20
N PRO A 95 5.35 -18.09 -0.68
CA PRO A 95 5.23 -18.42 -2.11
C PRO A 95 3.84 -18.16 -2.69
N SER A 96 2.81 -18.08 -1.84
CA SER A 96 1.42 -17.82 -2.23
C SER A 96 1.08 -16.33 -2.30
N GLY A 97 1.96 -15.49 -1.74
CA GLY A 97 1.79 -14.05 -1.71
C GLY A 97 1.77 -13.44 -3.10
N ARG A 98 1.00 -12.36 -3.22
CA ARG A 98 0.94 -11.52 -4.43
C ARG A 98 1.51 -10.14 -4.09
N LEU A 99 2.24 -9.56 -5.04
CA LEU A 99 2.69 -8.17 -4.95
C LEU A 99 1.49 -7.24 -5.11
N TRP A 100 1.38 -6.27 -4.22
CA TRP A 100 0.48 -5.12 -4.31
C TRP A 100 1.29 -3.86 -4.08
N TYR A 101 0.86 -2.74 -4.65
CA TYR A 101 1.47 -1.46 -4.37
C TYR A 101 0.40 -0.38 -4.13
N GLU A 102 0.69 0.49 -3.17
CA GLU A 102 0.04 1.80 -3.04
C GLU A 102 0.91 2.85 -3.72
N GLY A 103 0.30 3.78 -4.45
CA GLY A 103 1.02 4.84 -5.16
C GLY A 103 0.07 5.84 -5.79
N ILE A 104 0.58 7.05 -6.09
CA ILE A 104 -0.15 8.00 -6.95
C ILE A 104 0.16 7.63 -8.40
N ALA A 105 -0.87 7.25 -9.14
CA ALA A 105 -0.82 7.31 -10.59
C ALA A 105 -0.60 8.78 -10.98
N VAL A 106 0.60 9.13 -11.44
CA VAL A 106 0.80 10.42 -12.09
C VAL A 106 -0.14 10.43 -13.29
N PRO A 107 -1.09 11.37 -13.40
CA PRO A 107 -1.89 11.48 -14.60
C PRO A 107 -0.93 11.61 -15.77
N LYS A 108 -0.99 10.68 -16.73
CA LYS A 108 -0.26 10.87 -17.99
C LYS A 108 -0.79 12.17 -18.59
N ARG A 109 0.03 13.22 -18.62
CA ARG A 109 -0.19 14.33 -19.54
C ARG A 109 0.02 13.75 -20.93
N PHE A 110 -1.08 13.50 -21.63
CA PHE A 110 -1.09 13.26 -23.07
C PHE A 110 -0.87 14.58 -23.80
#